data_AF-A0AAW3IVS1-F1
#
_entry.id   AF-A0AAW3IVS1-F1
#
_cell.length_a   1.000
_cell.length_b   1.000
_cell.length_c   1.000
_cell.angle_alpha   90.00
_cell.angle_beta   90.00
_cell.angle_gamma   90.00
#
_symmetry.space_group_name_H-M   'P 1'
#
loop_
_entity.id
_entity.type
_entity.pdbx_description
1 polymer ?
#
loop_
_entity_poly.entity_id
_entity_poly.type
_entity_poly.pdbx_seq_one_letter_code
_entity_poly.pdbx_strand_id
1 'polypeptide(L)'
;MSSYRYLELIKKSTENELKRYIRIIETELGYSETITSLNNHKKANLELTLSELISNKLRIAREKLDSGDLSEREEYKLGDCIDELFAQSREISYEFSNHIGWLDREPRALYFFVVIARAIVDTGNTELSYPVTEFSFEAKSESKDQSKSQSFSAVKYLLKDTDYLEPLSKICPNKNLSTYENLVSALEVIITSRSPREQKSTYRLLEDIENLYETVFVNRNADRKAFKTDDAELINRYYRYLTKKYPYTGLSMTEDIDKQKQTIMCIFDVLCATNDPDTFKQLENKLVEKFNRSKRDKAKGKVPKTTKEEKTLTFSESDWMKLIDLTGSDAKNEIKAKLKELIDKELADQKDAKKGSGDQETNGETQTPDKNKDSKQSVNELFNKPSFGRHLLKYD
;
A
#
# COMPACT_ATOMS: atom_id res chain seq x y z
N MET A 1 -44.23 11.61 -29.77
CA MET A 1 -44.00 10.87 -28.50
C MET A 1 -42.67 11.28 -27.87
N SER A 2 -41.73 11.84 -28.63
CA SER A 2 -40.40 12.21 -28.19
C SER A 2 -40.42 13.37 -27.19
N SER A 3 -41.34 14.34 -27.32
CA SER A 3 -41.50 15.41 -26.32
C SER A 3 -41.81 14.91 -24.91
N TYR A 4 -42.63 13.85 -24.76
CA TYR A 4 -42.89 13.22 -23.46
C TYR A 4 -41.64 12.52 -22.91
N ARG A 5 -40.90 11.81 -23.78
CA ARG A 5 -39.63 11.15 -23.42
C ARG A 5 -38.54 12.15 -23.01
N TYR A 6 -38.50 13.33 -23.64
CA TYR A 6 -37.60 14.42 -23.28
C TYR A 6 -37.92 14.95 -21.88
N LEU A 7 -39.19 15.19 -21.57
CA LEU A 7 -39.61 15.60 -20.23
C LEU A 7 -39.28 14.53 -19.18
N GLU A 8 -39.41 13.24 -19.51
CA GLU A 8 -38.98 12.16 -18.63
C GLU A 8 -37.46 12.15 -18.42
N LEU A 9 -36.66 12.26 -19.48
CA LEU A 9 -35.20 12.38 -19.40
C LEU A 9 -34.77 13.52 -18.48
N ILE A 10 -35.38 14.70 -18.63
CA ILE A 10 -35.01 15.87 -17.83
C ILE A 10 -35.49 15.73 -16.38
N LYS A 11 -36.77 15.41 -16.15
CA LYS A 11 -37.39 15.52 -14.82
C LYS A 11 -37.24 14.26 -13.96
N LYS A 12 -37.29 13.08 -14.57
CA LYS A 12 -37.26 11.80 -13.83
C LYS A 12 -35.85 11.29 -13.57
N SER A 13 -34.83 11.81 -14.27
CA SER A 13 -33.45 11.43 -14.01
C SER A 13 -32.93 11.94 -12.66
N THR A 14 -32.00 11.16 -12.11
CA THR A 14 -31.20 11.50 -10.93
C THR A 14 -30.14 12.55 -11.28
N GLU A 15 -29.57 13.22 -10.28
CA GLU A 15 -28.49 14.18 -10.53
C GLU A 15 -27.27 13.54 -11.20
N ASN A 16 -26.94 12.29 -10.87
CA ASN A 16 -25.82 11.58 -11.47
C ASN A 16 -26.09 11.19 -12.92
N GLU A 17 -27.31 10.77 -13.25
CA GLU A 17 -27.71 10.52 -14.64
C GLU A 17 -27.66 11.81 -15.47
N LEU A 18 -28.19 12.92 -14.94
CA LEU A 18 -28.11 14.22 -15.61
C LEU A 18 -26.66 14.65 -15.86
N LYS A 19 -25.79 14.54 -14.84
CA LYS A 19 -24.35 14.83 -14.98
C LYS A 19 -23.70 13.97 -16.07
N ARG A 20 -24.07 12.68 -16.13
CA ARG A 20 -23.57 11.75 -17.14
C ARG A 20 -24.02 12.16 -18.55
N TYR A 21 -25.31 12.44 -18.75
CA TYR A 21 -25.82 12.89 -20.06
C TYR A 21 -25.16 14.19 -20.52
N ILE A 22 -24.98 15.14 -19.60
CA ILE A 22 -24.31 16.41 -19.90
C ILE A 22 -22.89 16.16 -20.40
N ARG A 23 -22.09 15.35 -19.68
CA ARG A 23 -20.71 15.06 -20.08
C ARG A 23 -20.60 14.32 -21.42
N ILE A 24 -21.53 13.40 -21.69
CA ILE A 24 -21.60 12.71 -22.99
C ILE A 24 -21.77 13.74 -24.11
N ILE A 25 -22.77 14.62 -24.01
CA ILE A 25 -23.02 15.65 -25.04
C ILE A 25 -21.84 16.62 -25.13
N GLU A 26 -21.27 17.04 -24.00
CA GLU A 26 -20.13 17.96 -23.99
C GLU A 26 -18.92 17.38 -24.71
N THR A 27 -18.64 16.11 -24.48
CA THR A 27 -17.55 15.37 -25.13
C THR A 27 -17.77 15.26 -26.63
N GLU A 28 -18.99 14.94 -27.08
CA GLU A 28 -19.35 14.88 -28.51
C GLU A 28 -19.22 16.23 -29.21
N LEU A 29 -19.51 17.33 -28.50
CA LEU A 29 -19.39 18.69 -29.01
C LEU A 29 -17.95 19.24 -28.93
N GLY A 30 -17.00 18.48 -28.37
CA GLY A 30 -15.59 18.86 -28.25
C GLY A 30 -15.31 19.89 -27.16
N TYR A 31 -16.19 20.03 -26.16
CA TYR A 31 -15.94 20.87 -24.99
C TYR A 31 -14.88 20.21 -24.08
N SER A 32 -13.99 21.01 -23.47
CA SER A 32 -12.95 20.53 -22.54
C SER A 32 -13.48 20.38 -21.11
N GLU A 33 -12.91 19.45 -20.34
CA GLU A 33 -13.21 19.14 -18.91
C GLU A 33 -13.30 20.39 -17.98
N THR A 34 -12.66 21.49 -18.36
CA THR A 34 -12.64 22.77 -17.63
C THR A 34 -13.93 23.59 -17.72
N ILE A 35 -14.84 23.29 -18.65
CA ILE A 35 -15.95 24.19 -18.98
C ILE A 35 -17.14 24.06 -18.00
N THR A 36 -17.34 22.88 -17.38
CA THR A 36 -18.54 22.67 -16.55
C THR A 36 -18.23 21.95 -15.24
N SER A 37 -18.01 22.73 -14.17
CA SER A 37 -17.94 22.20 -12.80
C SER A 37 -19.33 21.74 -12.31
N LEU A 38 -19.79 20.58 -12.81
CA LEU A 38 -21.10 20.00 -12.49
C LEU A 38 -21.25 19.55 -11.03
N ASN A 39 -20.15 19.40 -10.30
CA ASN A 39 -20.16 18.83 -8.93
C ASN A 39 -20.92 19.69 -7.91
N ASN A 40 -21.06 21.01 -8.16
CA ASN A 40 -21.78 21.93 -7.27
C ASN A 40 -23.20 22.30 -7.78
N HIS A 41 -23.63 21.74 -8.91
CA HIS A 41 -24.92 22.07 -9.50
C HIS A 41 -26.04 21.30 -8.79
N LYS A 42 -27.08 22.02 -8.36
CA LYS A 42 -28.33 21.41 -7.90
C LYS A 42 -29.08 20.80 -9.09
N LYS A 43 -29.92 19.78 -8.87
CA LYS A 43 -30.75 19.15 -9.91
C LYS A 43 -31.36 20.13 -10.93
N ALA A 44 -31.99 21.20 -10.47
CA ALA A 44 -32.63 22.18 -11.37
C ALA A 44 -31.66 22.85 -12.34
N ASN A 45 -30.40 23.10 -11.93
CA ASN A 45 -29.38 23.66 -12.81
C ASN A 45 -28.91 22.60 -13.82
N LEU A 46 -28.77 21.34 -13.39
CA LEU A 46 -28.40 20.22 -14.28
C LEU A 46 -29.47 19.99 -15.36
N GLU A 47 -30.75 20.03 -14.98
CA GLU A 47 -31.88 19.97 -15.90
C GLU A 47 -31.79 21.09 -16.96
N LEU A 48 -31.55 22.32 -16.51
CA LEU A 48 -31.42 23.48 -17.39
C LEU A 48 -30.23 23.36 -18.35
N THR A 49 -29.05 22.97 -17.84
CA THR A 49 -27.85 22.77 -18.66
C THR A 49 -28.06 21.68 -19.70
N LEU A 50 -28.68 20.54 -19.33
CA LEU A 50 -28.97 19.47 -20.26
C LEU A 50 -29.95 19.92 -21.36
N SER A 51 -31.01 20.64 -21.00
CA SER A 51 -31.94 21.23 -21.98
C SER A 51 -31.25 22.17 -22.96
N GLU A 52 -30.34 23.02 -22.50
CA GLU A 52 -29.58 23.94 -23.35
C GLU A 52 -28.63 23.21 -24.30
N LEU A 53 -27.95 22.17 -23.81
CA LEU A 53 -27.07 21.34 -24.63
C LEU A 53 -27.83 20.58 -25.72
N ILE A 54 -28.99 20.00 -25.40
CA ILE A 54 -29.85 19.32 -26.38
C ILE A 54 -30.38 20.31 -27.42
N SER A 55 -30.87 21.48 -26.97
CA SER A 55 -31.29 22.60 -27.82
C SER A 55 -30.20 22.97 -28.83
N ASN A 56 -28.96 23.16 -28.35
CA ASN A 56 -27.81 23.51 -29.18
C ASN A 56 -27.41 22.39 -30.14
N LYS A 57 -27.33 21.14 -29.67
CA LYS A 57 -26.99 19.96 -30.48
C LYS A 57 -27.98 19.76 -31.63
N LEU A 58 -29.28 19.92 -31.36
CA LEU A 58 -30.33 19.68 -32.35
C LEU A 58 -30.69 20.90 -33.19
N ARG A 59 -30.24 22.10 -32.80
CA ARG A 59 -30.62 23.40 -33.37
C ARG A 59 -32.14 23.62 -33.31
N ILE A 60 -32.75 23.27 -32.18
CA ILE A 60 -34.17 23.45 -31.90
C ILE A 60 -34.28 24.46 -30.76
N ALA A 61 -35.16 25.47 -30.91
CA ALA A 61 -35.37 26.45 -29.85
C ALA A 61 -35.83 25.77 -28.54
N ARG A 62 -35.27 26.18 -27.42
CA ARG A 62 -35.56 25.59 -26.10
C ARG A 62 -37.04 25.68 -25.76
N GLU A 63 -37.69 26.79 -26.09
CA GLU A 63 -39.12 27.00 -25.85
C GLU A 63 -39.96 25.96 -26.58
N LYS A 64 -39.53 25.49 -27.76
CA LYS A 64 -40.20 24.41 -28.49
C LYS A 64 -39.99 23.05 -27.86
N LEU A 65 -38.78 22.77 -27.35
CA LEU A 65 -38.51 21.54 -26.60
C LEU A 65 -39.35 21.46 -25.32
N ASP A 66 -39.45 22.58 -24.59
CA ASP A 66 -40.16 22.66 -23.31
C ASP A 66 -41.70 22.65 -23.50
N SER A 67 -42.20 23.25 -24.58
CA SER A 67 -43.65 23.25 -24.92
C SER A 67 -44.12 21.99 -25.66
N GLY A 68 -43.20 21.25 -26.28
CA GLY A 68 -43.52 20.11 -27.15
C GLY A 68 -44.09 20.50 -28.52
N ASP A 69 -44.04 21.79 -28.89
CA ASP A 69 -44.47 22.28 -30.21
C ASP A 69 -43.37 22.04 -31.27
N LEU A 70 -43.16 20.77 -31.57
CA LEU A 70 -42.15 20.27 -32.49
C LEU A 70 -42.79 19.81 -33.79
N SER A 71 -42.16 20.15 -34.92
CA SER A 71 -42.48 19.52 -36.21
C SER A 71 -42.13 18.03 -36.19
N GLU A 72 -42.72 17.25 -37.09
CA GLU A 72 -42.46 15.81 -37.22
C GLU A 72 -40.96 15.51 -37.36
N ARG A 73 -40.23 16.33 -38.12
CA ARG A 73 -38.78 16.19 -38.29
C ARG A 73 -38.01 16.50 -37.01
N GLU A 74 -38.46 17.48 -36.22
CA GLU A 74 -37.86 17.82 -34.93
C GLU A 74 -38.15 16.73 -33.88
N GLU A 75 -39.36 16.17 -33.86
CA GLU A 75 -39.73 15.02 -33.01
C GLU A 75 -38.86 13.80 -33.31
N TYR A 76 -38.60 13.51 -34.58
CA TYR A 76 -37.74 12.40 -35.00
C TYR A 76 -36.30 12.61 -34.51
N LYS A 77 -35.71 13.79 -34.78
CA LYS A 77 -34.36 14.13 -34.32
C LYS A 77 -34.20 14.09 -32.80
N LEU A 78 -35.21 14.58 -32.08
CA LEU A 78 -35.22 14.54 -30.61
C LEU A 78 -35.29 13.09 -30.11
N GLY A 79 -36.11 12.25 -30.75
CA GLY A 79 -36.20 10.82 -30.46
C GLY A 79 -34.84 10.13 -30.60
N ASP A 80 -34.21 10.28 -31.77
CA ASP A 80 -32.89 9.68 -32.07
C ASP A 80 -31.82 10.14 -31.07
N CYS A 81 -31.79 11.43 -30.73
CA CYS A 81 -30.85 11.99 -29.75
C CYS A 81 -31.02 11.38 -28.35
N ILE A 82 -32.27 11.22 -27.90
CA ILE A 82 -32.58 10.60 -26.61
C ILE A 82 -32.20 9.11 -26.62
N ASP A 83 -32.50 8.40 -27.70
CA ASP A 83 -32.16 7.00 -27.86
C ASP A 83 -30.64 6.77 -27.85
N GLU A 84 -29.90 7.61 -28.58
CA GLU A 84 -28.43 7.60 -28.58
C GLU A 84 -27.86 7.90 -27.19
N LEU A 85 -28.36 8.92 -26.49
CA LEU A 85 -27.91 9.25 -25.13
C LEU A 85 -28.16 8.13 -24.13
N PHE A 86 -29.33 7.49 -24.19
CA PHE A 86 -29.62 6.35 -23.32
C PHE A 86 -28.77 5.13 -23.66
N ALA A 87 -28.54 4.86 -24.95
CA ALA A 87 -27.69 3.76 -25.38
C ALA A 87 -26.26 3.94 -24.87
N GLN A 88 -25.64 5.10 -25.13
CA GLN A 88 -24.28 5.40 -24.68
C GLN A 88 -24.15 5.40 -23.15
N SER A 89 -25.10 6.02 -22.43
CA SER A 89 -25.10 6.03 -20.97
C SER A 89 -25.17 4.62 -20.37
N ARG A 90 -26.00 3.74 -20.97
CA ARG A 90 -26.11 2.34 -20.54
C ARG A 90 -24.86 1.54 -20.87
N GLU A 91 -24.30 1.72 -22.05
CA GLU A 91 -23.06 1.06 -22.49
C GLU A 91 -21.91 1.43 -21.55
N ILE A 92 -21.69 2.73 -21.33
CA ILE A 92 -20.69 3.23 -20.39
C ILE A 92 -20.92 2.64 -18.99
N SER A 93 -22.16 2.65 -18.50
CA SER A 93 -22.46 2.11 -17.16
C SER A 93 -22.18 0.62 -17.04
N TYR A 94 -22.52 -0.16 -18.07
CA TYR A 94 -22.33 -1.61 -18.10
C TYR A 94 -20.85 -1.97 -18.20
N GLU A 95 -20.15 -1.43 -19.20
CA GLU A 95 -18.72 -1.66 -19.41
C GLU A 95 -17.92 -1.21 -18.18
N PHE A 96 -18.21 -0.02 -17.65
CA PHE A 96 -17.61 0.46 -16.42
C PHE A 96 -17.82 -0.49 -15.24
N SER A 97 -19.05 -0.95 -15.00
CA SER A 97 -19.33 -1.85 -13.90
C SER A 97 -18.56 -3.18 -13.99
N ASN A 98 -18.30 -3.68 -15.20
CA ASN A 98 -17.51 -4.89 -15.41
C ASN A 98 -16.03 -4.69 -15.03
N HIS A 99 -15.46 -3.51 -15.31
CA HIS A 99 -14.03 -3.22 -15.05
C HIS A 99 -13.71 -2.87 -13.58
N ILE A 100 -14.71 -2.58 -12.76
CA ILE A 100 -14.51 -2.25 -11.34
C ILE A 100 -15.23 -3.20 -10.38
N GLY A 101 -15.95 -4.20 -10.91
CA GLY A 101 -16.75 -5.12 -10.10
C GLY A 101 -15.93 -5.89 -9.06
N TRP A 102 -14.66 -6.19 -9.35
CA TRP A 102 -13.73 -6.86 -8.43
C TRP A 102 -13.36 -6.04 -7.19
N LEU A 103 -13.71 -4.74 -7.16
CA LEU A 103 -13.48 -3.86 -6.01
C LEU A 103 -14.69 -3.82 -5.05
N ASP A 104 -15.88 -4.22 -5.52
CA ASP A 104 -17.09 -4.15 -4.69
C ASP A 104 -17.00 -5.12 -3.52
N ARG A 105 -17.21 -4.61 -2.30
CA ARG A 105 -17.14 -5.36 -1.04
C ARG A 105 -15.82 -6.10 -0.79
N GLU A 106 -14.75 -5.76 -1.50
CA GLU A 106 -13.41 -6.33 -1.34
C GLU A 106 -12.41 -5.28 -0.84
N PRO A 107 -12.29 -5.04 0.48
CA PRO A 107 -11.46 -3.96 1.02
C PRO A 107 -9.99 -4.05 0.62
N ARG A 108 -9.44 -5.27 0.53
CA ARG A 108 -8.03 -5.48 0.18
C ARG A 108 -7.74 -5.04 -1.26
N ALA A 109 -8.60 -5.43 -2.19
CA ALA A 109 -8.56 -5.02 -3.59
C ALA A 109 -8.70 -3.49 -3.72
N LEU A 110 -9.67 -2.91 -3.01
CA LEU A 110 -9.89 -1.46 -3.01
C LEU A 110 -8.68 -0.67 -2.50
N TYR A 111 -8.02 -1.13 -1.44
CA TYR A 111 -6.81 -0.48 -0.94
C TYR A 111 -5.68 -0.56 -1.95
N PHE A 112 -5.45 -1.75 -2.52
CA PHE A 112 -4.43 -1.97 -3.54
C PHE A 112 -4.64 -1.05 -4.74
N PHE A 113 -5.85 -1.04 -5.29
CA PHE A 113 -6.23 -0.20 -6.43
C PHE A 113 -5.89 1.27 -6.18
N VAL A 114 -6.33 1.84 -5.05
CA VAL A 114 -6.11 3.26 -4.76
C VAL A 114 -4.62 3.59 -4.61
N VAL A 115 -3.83 2.71 -4.01
CA VAL A 115 -2.38 2.92 -3.87
C VAL A 115 -1.68 2.87 -5.23
N ILE A 116 -2.03 1.91 -6.10
CA ILE A 116 -1.46 1.80 -7.45
C ILE A 116 -1.92 2.98 -8.33
N ALA A 117 -3.20 3.35 -8.31
CA ALA A 117 -3.72 4.51 -9.03
C ALA A 117 -3.00 5.81 -8.63
N ARG A 118 -2.73 6.00 -7.33
CA ARG A 118 -1.92 7.14 -6.86
C ARG A 118 -0.49 7.05 -7.39
N ALA A 119 0.15 5.89 -7.35
CA ALA A 119 1.51 5.72 -7.86
C ALA A 119 1.60 6.05 -9.37
N ILE A 120 0.59 5.66 -10.16
CA ILE A 120 0.46 6.03 -11.57
C ILE A 120 0.40 7.55 -11.74
N VAL A 121 -0.44 8.25 -10.96
CA VAL A 121 -0.54 9.73 -11.02
C VAL A 121 0.79 10.38 -10.64
N ASP A 122 1.41 9.93 -9.56
CA ASP A 122 2.64 10.52 -9.01
C ASP A 122 3.84 10.32 -9.93
N THR A 123 3.91 9.18 -10.63
CA THR A 123 5.04 8.83 -11.52
C THR A 123 4.77 9.16 -12.99
N GLY A 124 3.52 9.13 -13.42
CA GLY A 124 3.12 9.15 -14.83
C GLY A 124 3.28 7.80 -15.54
N ASN A 125 3.66 6.73 -14.85
CA ASN A 125 3.88 5.42 -15.47
C ASN A 125 2.59 4.57 -15.44
N THR A 126 2.18 4.08 -16.61
CA THR A 126 1.04 3.16 -16.78
C THR A 126 1.47 1.74 -17.14
N GLU A 127 2.76 1.48 -17.31
CA GLU A 127 3.28 0.12 -17.54
C GLU A 127 3.29 -0.66 -16.22
N LEU A 128 2.40 -1.65 -16.11
CA LEU A 128 2.15 -2.42 -14.89
C LEU A 128 2.61 -3.88 -15.00
N SER A 129 3.60 -4.18 -15.85
CA SER A 129 4.17 -5.52 -15.95
C SER A 129 4.82 -5.95 -14.64
N TYR A 130 4.44 -7.12 -14.12
CA TYR A 130 5.01 -7.65 -12.89
C TYR A 130 6.48 -8.10 -13.08
N PRO A 131 7.44 -7.69 -12.21
CA PRO A 131 7.29 -6.70 -11.14
C PRO A 131 7.36 -5.25 -11.66
N VAL A 132 6.56 -4.35 -11.07
CA VAL A 132 6.52 -2.94 -11.45
C VAL A 132 7.66 -2.18 -10.78
N THR A 133 8.78 -2.02 -11.49
CA THR A 133 10.04 -1.50 -10.92
C THR A 133 10.09 0.02 -10.75
N GLU A 134 9.19 0.74 -11.42
CA GLU A 134 9.15 2.21 -11.43
C GLU A 134 8.51 2.77 -10.17
N PHE A 135 7.78 1.94 -9.43
CA PHE A 135 7.11 2.34 -8.19
C PHE A 135 7.98 2.02 -6.98
N SER A 136 8.29 3.06 -6.21
CA SER A 136 8.96 2.92 -4.91
C SER A 136 8.11 3.54 -3.81
N PHE A 137 7.73 2.73 -2.83
CA PHE A 137 6.96 3.16 -1.68
C PHE A 137 7.81 3.49 -0.44
N GLU A 138 9.11 3.19 -0.47
CA GLU A 138 10.05 3.50 0.63
C GLU A 138 10.44 4.98 0.64
N ALA A 139 10.72 5.51 1.84
CA ALA A 139 11.30 6.84 1.98
C ALA A 139 12.62 6.91 1.19
N LYS A 140 12.74 7.87 0.25
CA LYS A 140 14.02 8.12 -0.42
C LYS A 140 15.02 8.57 0.64
N SER A 141 16.10 7.82 0.83
CA SER A 141 17.22 8.32 1.62
C SER A 141 17.74 9.56 0.91
N GLU A 142 17.73 10.71 1.57
CA GLU A 142 18.36 11.93 1.06
C GLU A 142 19.85 11.62 0.83
N SER A 143 20.24 11.37 -0.41
CA SER A 143 21.65 11.29 -0.76
C SER A 143 22.25 12.67 -0.52
N LYS A 144 23.18 12.77 0.43
CA LYS A 144 23.96 13.98 0.72
C LYS A 144 24.80 14.49 -0.45
N ASP A 145 24.82 13.79 -1.58
CA ASP A 145 25.49 14.23 -2.81
C ASP A 145 24.54 14.99 -3.73
N GLN A 146 24.30 16.27 -3.41
CA GLN A 146 23.65 17.24 -4.30
C GLN A 146 24.53 17.67 -5.49
N SER A 147 25.66 17.01 -5.77
CA SER A 147 26.67 17.53 -6.72
C SER A 147 26.79 16.76 -8.05
N LYS A 148 26.03 15.69 -8.32
CA LYS A 148 26.09 14.97 -9.62
C LYS A 148 24.76 14.41 -10.17
N SER A 149 23.64 15.07 -9.87
CA SER A 149 22.38 14.83 -10.59
C SER A 149 21.54 16.12 -10.69
N GLN A 150 22.17 17.21 -11.13
CA GLN A 150 21.42 18.31 -11.74
C GLN A 150 21.11 17.94 -13.20
N SER A 151 20.18 17.00 -13.36
CA SER A 151 19.25 16.98 -14.49
C SER A 151 17.85 17.34 -13.98
N PHE A 152 17.78 18.38 -13.16
CA PHE A 152 16.55 19.16 -12.97
C PHE A 152 16.60 20.35 -13.94
N SER A 153 16.67 20.07 -15.24
CA SER A 153 16.39 21.08 -16.26
C SER A 153 14.92 20.98 -16.62
N ALA A 154 14.12 21.86 -16.02
CA ALA A 154 12.91 22.40 -16.65
C ALA A 154 11.90 21.37 -17.21
N VAL A 155 11.33 20.50 -16.37
CA VAL A 155 9.96 20.01 -16.65
C VAL A 155 8.99 21.12 -16.27
N LYS A 156 9.01 22.19 -17.08
CA LYS A 156 7.87 23.08 -17.28
C LYS A 156 6.66 22.17 -17.52
N TYR A 157 5.68 22.13 -16.60
CA TYR A 157 4.27 21.76 -16.83
C TYR A 157 3.99 20.97 -18.12
N LEU A 158 4.64 19.84 -18.33
CA LEU A 158 4.22 18.89 -19.35
C LEU A 158 3.11 18.14 -18.64
N LEU A 159 1.87 18.39 -19.09
CA LEU A 159 0.73 17.58 -18.70
C LEU A 159 1.17 16.12 -18.83
N LYS A 160 1.17 15.39 -17.71
CA LYS A 160 1.39 13.96 -17.81
C LYS A 160 0.16 13.39 -18.48
N ASP A 161 0.36 12.40 -19.34
CA ASP A 161 -0.75 11.70 -19.97
C ASP A 161 -1.71 11.07 -18.94
N THR A 162 -1.30 10.97 -17.66
CA THR A 162 -2.08 10.46 -16.53
C THR A 162 -2.76 11.54 -15.67
N ASP A 163 -2.63 12.84 -15.98
CA ASP A 163 -3.15 13.93 -15.13
C ASP A 163 -4.69 13.85 -14.95
N TYR A 164 -5.39 13.30 -15.94
CA TYR A 164 -6.83 13.05 -15.85
C TYR A 164 -7.22 12.08 -14.71
N LEU A 165 -6.27 11.30 -14.18
CA LEU A 165 -6.47 10.40 -13.03
C LEU A 165 -6.28 11.09 -11.68
N GLU A 166 -5.89 12.37 -11.64
CA GLU A 166 -5.66 13.12 -10.40
C GLU A 166 -6.81 13.01 -9.37
N PRO A 167 -8.10 12.97 -9.76
CA PRO A 167 -9.19 12.76 -8.80
C PRO A 167 -9.03 11.49 -7.94
N LEU A 168 -8.43 10.43 -8.49
CA LEU A 168 -8.20 9.16 -7.77
C LEU A 168 -7.13 9.30 -6.69
N SER A 169 -6.12 10.15 -6.89
CA SER A 169 -5.03 10.37 -5.92
C SER A 169 -5.52 11.01 -4.62
N LYS A 170 -6.70 11.66 -4.64
CA LYS A 170 -7.33 12.31 -3.47
C LYS A 170 -8.11 11.32 -2.60
N ILE A 171 -8.35 10.10 -3.09
CA ILE A 171 -9.08 9.07 -2.35
C ILE A 171 -8.14 8.41 -1.33
N CYS A 172 -8.63 8.21 -0.11
CA CYS A 172 -7.87 7.56 0.95
C CYS A 172 -8.74 6.50 1.63
N PRO A 173 -8.49 5.20 1.38
CA PRO A 173 -9.42 4.14 1.71
C PRO A 173 -9.56 3.89 3.22
N ASN A 174 -8.58 4.33 4.01
CA ASN A 174 -8.60 4.23 5.48
C ASN A 174 -9.08 5.50 6.21
N LYS A 175 -9.41 6.57 5.47
CA LYS A 175 -9.98 7.81 6.02
C LYS A 175 -11.48 7.92 5.72
N ASN A 176 -11.89 7.58 4.51
CA ASN A 176 -13.25 7.78 4.04
C ASN A 176 -14.19 6.68 4.56
N LEU A 177 -15.45 7.02 4.82
CA LEU A 177 -16.50 6.07 5.22
C LEU A 177 -17.06 5.30 4.01
N SER A 178 -17.14 5.97 2.85
CA SER A 178 -17.71 5.43 1.61
C SER A 178 -16.66 5.42 0.48
N THR A 179 -15.52 4.78 0.71
CA THR A 179 -14.40 4.77 -0.26
C THR A 179 -14.81 4.25 -1.63
N TYR A 180 -15.56 3.15 -1.70
CA TYR A 180 -16.02 2.57 -2.95
C TYR A 180 -16.90 3.53 -3.74
N GLU A 181 -17.90 4.15 -3.10
CA GLU A 181 -18.79 5.13 -3.76
C GLU A 181 -18.02 6.35 -4.27
N ASN A 182 -17.04 6.84 -3.50
CA ASN A 182 -16.17 7.94 -3.92
C ASN A 182 -15.32 7.55 -5.13
N LEU A 183 -14.81 6.31 -5.16
CA LEU A 183 -14.04 5.78 -6.26
C LEU A 183 -14.89 5.64 -7.53
N VAL A 184 -16.05 5.00 -7.40
CA VAL A 184 -17.05 4.85 -8.47
C VAL A 184 -17.36 6.22 -9.05
N SER A 185 -17.71 7.19 -8.19
CA SER A 185 -18.05 8.54 -8.63
C SER A 185 -16.90 9.23 -9.38
N ALA A 186 -15.66 9.10 -8.89
CA ALA A 186 -14.49 9.68 -9.53
C ALA A 186 -14.18 9.03 -10.90
N LEU A 187 -14.25 7.71 -10.98
CA LEU A 187 -14.02 6.98 -12.23
C LEU A 187 -15.13 7.23 -13.25
N GLU A 188 -16.40 7.32 -12.82
CA GLU A 188 -17.50 7.70 -13.72
C GLU A 188 -17.26 9.08 -14.33
N VAL A 189 -16.78 10.05 -13.54
CA VAL A 189 -16.39 11.37 -14.06
C VAL A 189 -15.29 11.24 -15.11
N ILE A 190 -14.24 10.50 -14.80
CA ILE A 190 -13.10 10.31 -15.70
C ILE A 190 -13.52 9.67 -17.02
N ILE A 191 -14.34 8.62 -16.98
CA ILE A 191 -14.76 7.88 -18.18
C ILE A 191 -15.68 8.75 -19.03
N THR A 192 -16.69 9.36 -18.42
CA THR A 192 -17.73 10.12 -19.14
C THR A 192 -17.22 11.42 -19.75
N SER A 193 -16.07 11.93 -19.29
CA SER A 193 -15.46 13.17 -19.78
C SER A 193 -14.40 12.93 -20.87
N ARG A 194 -14.23 11.68 -21.33
CA ARG A 194 -13.20 11.27 -22.29
C ARG A 194 -13.83 10.75 -23.57
N SER A 195 -13.14 10.91 -24.70
CA SER A 195 -13.60 10.37 -25.98
C SER A 195 -13.65 8.83 -25.96
N PRO A 196 -14.42 8.17 -26.84
CA PRO A 196 -14.50 6.71 -26.88
C PRO A 196 -13.14 5.99 -27.01
N ARG A 197 -12.18 6.61 -27.71
CA ARG A 197 -10.82 6.06 -27.83
C ARG A 197 -10.06 6.15 -26.51
N GLU A 198 -10.20 7.26 -25.79
CA GLU A 198 -9.56 7.49 -24.50
C GLU A 198 -10.20 6.69 -23.36
N GLN A 199 -11.53 6.45 -23.43
CA GLN A 199 -12.25 5.55 -22.54
C GLN A 199 -11.65 4.15 -22.59
N LYS A 200 -11.42 3.60 -23.80
CA LYS A 200 -10.77 2.30 -23.99
C LYS A 200 -9.39 2.22 -23.35
N SER A 201 -8.60 3.29 -23.42
CA SER A 201 -7.30 3.35 -22.73
C SER A 201 -7.46 3.32 -21.21
N THR A 202 -8.45 4.03 -20.66
CA THR A 202 -8.77 3.98 -19.23
C THR A 202 -9.23 2.58 -18.81
N TYR A 203 -10.10 1.93 -19.58
CA TYR A 203 -10.57 0.56 -19.28
C TYR A 203 -9.43 -0.46 -19.29
N ARG A 204 -8.52 -0.37 -20.27
CA ARG A 204 -7.30 -1.20 -20.27
C ARG A 204 -6.45 -0.98 -19.04
N LEU A 205 -6.27 0.27 -18.60
CA LEU A 205 -5.53 0.56 -17.37
C LEU A 205 -6.21 -0.07 -16.14
N LEU A 206 -7.54 -0.06 -16.06
CA LEU A 206 -8.27 -0.71 -14.96
C LEU A 206 -8.04 -2.23 -14.97
N GLU A 207 -8.08 -2.85 -16.16
CA GLU A 207 -7.79 -4.27 -16.37
C GLU A 207 -6.32 -4.61 -16.04
N ASP A 208 -5.37 -3.76 -16.40
CA ASP A 208 -3.94 -3.94 -16.07
C ASP A 208 -3.71 -3.91 -14.56
N ILE A 209 -4.41 -3.03 -13.82
CA ILE A 209 -4.35 -2.99 -12.35
C ILE A 209 -4.98 -4.26 -11.74
N GLU A 210 -6.10 -4.73 -12.28
CA GLU A 210 -6.75 -5.97 -11.86
C GLU A 210 -5.83 -7.18 -12.08
N ASN A 211 -5.27 -7.34 -13.27
CA ASN A 211 -4.32 -8.40 -13.62
C ASN A 211 -3.09 -8.40 -12.70
N LEU A 212 -2.57 -7.21 -12.38
CA LEU A 212 -1.47 -7.06 -11.42
C LEU A 212 -1.91 -7.51 -10.02
N TYR A 213 -3.11 -7.14 -9.57
CA TYR A 213 -3.65 -7.57 -8.28
C TYR A 213 -3.83 -9.10 -8.22
N GLU A 214 -4.37 -9.72 -9.27
CA GLU A 214 -4.51 -11.18 -9.37
C GLU A 214 -3.15 -11.88 -9.29
N THR A 215 -2.16 -11.36 -10.04
CA THR A 215 -0.79 -11.88 -10.00
C THR A 215 -0.20 -11.81 -8.59
N VAL A 216 -0.36 -10.67 -7.91
CA VAL A 216 0.06 -10.49 -6.51
C VAL A 216 -0.69 -11.44 -5.57
N PHE A 217 -1.99 -11.61 -5.76
CA PHE A 217 -2.82 -12.48 -4.92
C PHE A 217 -2.37 -13.93 -5.03
N VAL A 218 -2.13 -14.42 -6.25
CA VAL A 218 -1.58 -15.76 -6.53
C VAL A 218 -0.19 -15.92 -5.91
N ASN A 219 0.72 -14.97 -6.15
CA ASN A 219 2.10 -15.04 -5.65
C ASN A 219 2.21 -14.96 -4.12
N ARG A 220 1.31 -14.21 -3.47
CA ARG A 220 1.33 -14.06 -2.01
C ARG A 220 0.76 -15.27 -1.28
N ASN A 221 -0.11 -16.05 -1.95
CA ASN A 221 -0.87 -17.21 -1.47
C ASN A 221 -1.61 -16.92 -0.14
N ALA A 222 -2.94 -16.83 -0.20
CA ALA A 222 -3.85 -16.21 0.77
C ALA A 222 -3.77 -16.66 2.26
N ASP A 223 -2.88 -17.56 2.63
CA ASP A 223 -2.88 -18.27 3.91
C ASP A 223 -1.68 -17.97 4.82
N ARG A 224 -1.19 -16.72 4.81
CA ARG A 224 -0.13 -16.30 5.73
C ARG A 224 -0.71 -16.09 7.12
N LYS A 225 -0.68 -17.18 7.91
CA LYS A 225 -0.95 -17.25 9.35
C LYS A 225 -0.24 -16.17 10.20
N ALA A 226 0.74 -15.46 9.65
CA ALA A 226 1.46 -14.36 10.30
C ALA A 226 0.54 -13.20 10.75
N PHE A 227 -0.59 -12.97 10.07
CA PHE A 227 -1.50 -11.86 10.39
C PHE A 227 -2.88 -12.29 10.94
N LYS A 228 -3.00 -13.51 11.47
CA LYS A 228 -4.22 -13.99 12.16
C LYS A 228 -4.30 -13.54 13.63
N THR A 229 -3.62 -12.45 14.00
CA THR A 229 -3.66 -11.93 15.36
C THR A 229 -4.84 -10.96 15.50
N ASP A 230 -5.53 -11.02 16.63
CA ASP A 230 -6.55 -10.03 17.02
C ASP A 230 -6.06 -9.10 18.13
N ASP A 231 -4.77 -9.18 18.47
CA ASP A 231 -4.13 -8.26 19.41
C ASP A 231 -3.99 -6.85 18.80
N ALA A 232 -4.93 -5.96 19.17
CA ALA A 232 -5.01 -4.57 18.70
C ALA A 232 -3.73 -3.75 18.93
N GLU A 233 -3.02 -3.95 20.04
CA GLU A 233 -1.81 -3.20 20.34
C GLU A 233 -0.64 -3.66 19.48
N LEU A 234 -0.54 -4.97 19.22
CA LEU A 234 0.45 -5.52 18.30
C LEU A 234 0.19 -5.05 16.86
N ILE A 235 -1.08 -5.04 16.44
CA ILE A 235 -1.50 -4.51 15.12
C ILE A 235 -1.13 -3.04 15.01
N ASN A 236 -1.54 -2.20 15.96
CA ASN A 236 -1.25 -0.76 15.94
C ASN A 236 0.26 -0.48 15.93
N ARG A 237 1.06 -1.18 16.75
CA ARG A 237 2.52 -1.01 16.76
C ARG A 237 3.14 -1.36 15.40
N TYR A 238 2.70 -2.45 14.79
CA TYR A 238 3.23 -2.90 13.50
C TYR A 238 2.77 -2.02 12.34
N TYR A 239 1.50 -1.63 12.35
CA TYR A 239 0.92 -0.65 11.45
C TYR A 239 1.72 0.66 11.44
N ARG A 240 1.95 1.27 12.62
CA ARG A 240 2.75 2.50 12.75
C ARG A 240 4.16 2.35 12.17
N TYR A 241 4.79 1.19 12.39
CA TYR A 241 6.10 0.90 11.84
C TYR A 241 6.08 0.86 10.30
N LEU A 242 5.12 0.15 9.71
CA LEU A 242 5.02 0.01 8.25
C LEU A 242 4.66 1.33 7.59
N THR A 243 3.69 2.08 8.08
CA THR A 243 3.32 3.39 7.52
C THR A 243 4.49 4.38 7.55
N LYS A 244 5.33 4.32 8.59
CA LYS A 244 6.57 5.12 8.66
C LYS A 244 7.63 4.64 7.66
N LYS A 245 7.75 3.34 7.45
CA LYS A 245 8.73 2.76 6.51
C LYS A 245 8.33 3.00 5.04
N TYR A 246 7.02 2.97 4.75
CA TYR A 246 6.45 3.05 3.41
C TYR A 246 5.49 4.25 3.26
N PRO A 247 5.98 5.50 3.43
CA PRO A 247 5.13 6.68 3.48
C PRO A 247 4.45 7.02 2.15
N TYR A 248 5.04 6.62 1.01
CA TYR A 248 4.52 6.97 -0.32
C TYR A 248 3.36 6.09 -0.79
N THR A 249 2.85 5.19 0.06
CA THR A 249 1.54 4.56 -0.18
C THR A 249 0.39 5.58 -0.12
N GLY A 250 0.62 6.71 0.56
CA GLY A 250 -0.38 7.77 0.79
C GLY A 250 -1.58 7.29 1.63
N LEU A 251 -1.45 6.16 2.31
CA LEU A 251 -2.41 5.69 3.30
C LEU A 251 -2.28 6.55 4.56
N SER A 252 -3.41 7.01 5.11
CA SER A 252 -3.43 7.88 6.30
C SER A 252 -3.33 7.08 7.60
N MET A 253 -2.99 7.76 8.70
CA MET A 253 -3.03 7.16 10.03
C MET A 253 -4.48 7.00 10.51
N THR A 254 -4.83 5.85 11.08
CA THR A 254 -6.17 5.55 11.63
C THR A 254 -6.09 4.76 12.94
N GLU A 255 -7.09 4.94 13.80
CA GLU A 255 -7.23 4.21 15.06
C GLU A 255 -8.06 2.93 14.91
N ASP A 256 -8.80 2.79 13.81
CA ASP A 256 -9.61 1.63 13.48
C ASP A 256 -8.73 0.41 13.17
N ILE A 257 -8.88 -0.65 13.97
CA ILE A 257 -8.04 -1.86 13.89
C ILE A 257 -8.25 -2.62 12.58
N ASP A 258 -9.46 -2.66 12.04
CA ASP A 258 -9.73 -3.37 10.78
C ASP A 258 -9.09 -2.62 9.61
N LYS A 259 -9.20 -1.28 9.60
CA LYS A 259 -8.49 -0.44 8.61
C LYS A 259 -6.97 -0.53 8.76
N GLN A 260 -6.44 -0.70 9.98
CA GLN A 260 -5.02 -0.98 10.20
C GLN A 260 -4.61 -2.32 9.60
N LYS A 261 -5.39 -3.39 9.82
CA LYS A 261 -5.15 -4.71 9.22
C LYS A 261 -5.15 -4.63 7.69
N GLN A 262 -6.13 -3.95 7.09
CA GLN A 262 -6.19 -3.75 5.64
C GLN A 262 -5.00 -2.94 5.11
N THR A 263 -4.60 -1.88 5.81
CA THR A 263 -3.41 -1.10 5.45
C THR A 263 -2.14 -1.97 5.47
N ILE A 264 -1.94 -2.76 6.53
CA ILE A 264 -0.81 -3.69 6.61
C ILE A 264 -0.83 -4.64 5.41
N MET A 265 -1.97 -5.27 5.13
CA MET A 265 -2.10 -6.21 4.01
C MET A 265 -1.78 -5.55 2.67
N CYS A 266 -2.33 -4.36 2.42
CA CYS A 266 -2.07 -3.58 1.22
C CYS A 266 -0.59 -3.25 1.06
N ILE A 267 0.13 -2.87 2.13
CA ILE A 267 1.57 -2.60 2.06
C ILE A 267 2.34 -3.83 1.58
N PHE A 268 1.99 -5.03 2.07
CA PHE A 268 2.62 -6.25 1.55
C PHE A 268 2.25 -6.52 0.09
N ASP A 269 1.00 -6.28 -0.30
CA ASP A 269 0.55 -6.50 -1.68
C ASP A 269 1.28 -5.59 -2.66
N VAL A 270 1.43 -4.31 -2.35
CA VAL A 270 2.16 -3.37 -3.23
C VAL A 270 3.67 -3.65 -3.23
N LEU A 271 4.24 -4.16 -2.13
CA LEU A 271 5.64 -4.60 -2.12
C LEU A 271 5.84 -5.87 -2.94
N CYS A 272 4.85 -6.77 -2.95
CA CYS A 272 4.87 -7.92 -3.83
C CYS A 272 4.83 -7.46 -5.29
N ALA A 273 3.93 -6.51 -5.62
CA ALA A 273 3.76 -5.98 -6.97
C ALA A 273 5.04 -5.34 -7.55
N THR A 274 5.87 -4.72 -6.71
CA THR A 274 7.02 -3.91 -7.14
C THR A 274 8.38 -4.58 -6.96
N ASN A 275 8.41 -5.82 -6.47
CA ASN A 275 9.66 -6.57 -6.29
C ASN A 275 9.54 -7.92 -6.98
N ASP A 276 10.65 -8.39 -7.55
CA ASP A 276 10.72 -9.75 -8.05
C ASP A 276 10.45 -10.77 -6.92
N PRO A 277 10.02 -11.99 -7.25
CA PRO A 277 9.58 -12.96 -6.25
C PRO A 277 10.61 -13.26 -5.15
N ASP A 278 11.91 -13.32 -5.48
CA ASP A 278 12.96 -13.66 -4.54
C ASP A 278 13.28 -12.49 -3.61
N THR A 279 13.38 -11.27 -4.16
CA THR A 279 13.56 -10.05 -3.38
C THR A 279 12.38 -9.82 -2.44
N PHE A 280 11.15 -10.00 -2.94
CA PHE A 280 9.95 -9.89 -2.12
C PHE A 280 9.97 -10.90 -0.97
N LYS A 281 10.28 -12.18 -1.25
CA LYS A 281 10.34 -13.24 -0.23
C LYS A 281 11.34 -12.93 0.88
N GLN A 282 12.51 -12.38 0.54
CA GLN A 282 13.50 -11.96 1.54
C GLN A 282 13.01 -10.78 2.37
N LEU A 283 12.44 -9.75 1.72
CA LEU A 283 11.91 -8.56 2.38
C LEU A 283 10.76 -8.92 3.32
N GLU A 284 9.88 -9.79 2.87
CA GLU A 284 8.75 -10.29 3.63
C GLU A 284 9.19 -11.10 4.85
N ASN A 285 10.16 -12.01 4.72
CA ASN A 285 10.71 -12.74 5.85
C ASN A 285 11.27 -11.79 6.93
N LYS A 286 11.96 -10.72 6.53
CA LYS A 286 12.45 -9.68 7.44
C LYS A 286 11.30 -8.95 8.16
N LEU A 287 10.24 -8.60 7.42
CA LEU A 287 9.07 -7.92 7.96
C LEU A 287 8.28 -8.82 8.94
N VAL A 288 8.05 -10.08 8.57
CA VAL A 288 7.38 -11.09 9.42
C VAL A 288 8.19 -11.38 10.67
N GLU A 289 9.51 -11.53 10.57
CA GLU A 289 10.37 -11.74 11.75
C GLU A 289 10.32 -10.54 12.71
N LYS A 290 10.26 -9.31 12.18
CA LYS A 290 10.09 -8.10 13.01
C LYS A 290 8.75 -8.06 13.74
N PHE A 291 7.68 -8.49 13.08
CA PHE A 291 6.37 -8.68 13.70
C PHE A 291 6.44 -9.75 14.82
N ASN A 292 7.04 -10.91 14.56
CA ASN A 292 7.20 -11.99 15.52
C ASN A 292 8.05 -11.57 16.75
N ARG A 293 9.10 -10.79 16.55
CA ARG A 293 9.87 -10.19 17.65
C ARG A 293 9.00 -9.30 18.53
N SER A 294 8.18 -8.44 17.92
CA SER A 294 7.26 -7.57 18.65
C SER A 294 6.23 -8.35 19.47
N LYS A 295 5.75 -9.47 18.93
CA LYS A 295 4.87 -10.42 19.64
C LYS A 295 5.58 -11.06 20.85
N ARG A 296 6.83 -11.51 20.68
CA ARG A 296 7.64 -12.11 21.77
C ARG A 296 7.96 -11.10 22.88
N ASP A 297 8.34 -9.88 22.51
CA ASP A 297 8.67 -8.82 23.47
C ASP A 297 7.45 -8.44 24.32
N LYS A 298 6.27 -8.38 23.70
CA LYS A 298 5.01 -8.16 24.42
C LYS A 298 4.68 -9.31 25.38
N ALA A 299 4.87 -10.56 24.94
CA ALA A 299 4.65 -11.73 25.79
C ALA A 299 5.56 -11.71 27.03
N LYS A 300 6.83 -11.33 26.87
CA LYS A 300 7.79 -11.17 27.99
C LYS A 300 7.37 -10.11 29.00
N GLY A 301 6.65 -9.07 28.58
CA GLY A 301 6.07 -8.05 29.48
C GLY A 301 4.86 -8.52 30.30
N LYS A 302 4.25 -9.67 29.96
CA LYS A 302 3.07 -10.24 30.64
C LYS A 302 3.35 -11.53 31.42
N VAL A 303 4.60 -11.98 31.53
CA VAL A 303 4.92 -13.19 32.30
C VAL A 303 4.91 -12.83 33.80
N PRO A 304 4.00 -13.39 34.62
CA PRO A 304 4.22 -13.38 36.07
C PRO A 304 5.50 -14.18 36.30
N LYS A 305 6.48 -13.61 37.03
CA LYS A 305 7.77 -14.24 37.36
C LYS A 305 7.61 -15.74 37.64
N THR A 306 7.74 -16.58 36.61
CA THR A 306 7.77 -18.02 36.74
C THR A 306 9.23 -18.42 36.88
N THR A 307 9.47 -19.05 38.01
CA THR A 307 10.72 -19.59 38.51
C THR A 307 11.39 -20.52 37.48
N LYS A 308 12.71 -20.29 37.30
CA LYS A 308 13.69 -21.06 36.51
C LYS A 308 13.53 -20.98 34.98
N GLU A 309 14.27 -20.02 34.42
CA GLU A 309 14.52 -19.82 33.00
C GLU A 309 15.19 -21.05 32.34
N GLU A 310 14.51 -21.72 31.43
CA GLU A 310 15.19 -22.35 30.28
C GLU A 310 15.46 -21.25 29.25
N LYS A 311 16.63 -20.61 29.33
CA LYS A 311 17.07 -19.64 28.32
C LYS A 311 17.28 -20.35 26.99
N THR A 312 16.39 -20.13 26.03
CA THR A 312 16.64 -20.52 24.64
C THR A 312 17.65 -19.53 24.04
N LEU A 313 18.92 -19.93 23.96
CA LEU A 313 19.94 -19.20 23.21
C LEU A 313 19.59 -19.23 21.72
N THR A 314 19.59 -18.05 21.09
CA THR A 314 19.48 -17.92 19.63
C THR A 314 20.85 -17.46 19.12
N PHE A 315 21.43 -18.24 18.20
CA PHE A 315 22.74 -17.98 17.60
C PHE A 315 22.55 -17.34 16.22
N SER A 316 23.45 -16.42 15.84
CA SER A 316 23.52 -15.95 14.44
C SER A 316 24.03 -17.07 13.52
N GLU A 317 23.82 -16.97 12.21
CA GLU A 317 24.40 -17.94 11.26
C GLU A 317 25.93 -18.03 11.37
N SER A 318 26.61 -16.89 11.64
CA SER A 318 28.04 -16.87 11.85
C SER A 318 28.47 -17.60 13.14
N ASP A 319 27.64 -17.54 14.19
CA ASP A 319 27.89 -18.27 15.44
C ASP A 319 27.58 -19.75 15.28
N TRP A 320 26.56 -20.10 14.47
CA TRP A 320 26.28 -21.49 14.09
C TRP A 320 27.45 -22.11 13.32
N MET A 321 28.03 -21.40 12.35
CA MET A 321 29.18 -21.89 11.61
C MET A 321 30.40 -22.11 12.51
N LYS A 322 30.68 -21.20 13.45
CA LYS A 322 31.74 -21.39 14.45
C LYS A 322 31.50 -22.61 15.33
N LEU A 323 30.25 -22.89 15.69
CA LEU A 323 29.89 -24.07 16.46
C LEU A 323 30.08 -25.37 15.68
N ILE A 324 29.74 -25.36 14.38
CA ILE A 324 29.97 -26.49 13.47
C ILE A 324 31.48 -26.74 13.30
N ASP A 325 32.28 -25.69 13.13
CA ASP A 325 33.75 -25.80 13.04
C ASP A 325 34.36 -26.35 14.34
N LEU A 326 33.81 -25.99 15.50
CA LEU A 326 34.25 -26.48 16.81
C LEU A 326 33.89 -27.96 17.06
N THR A 327 32.80 -28.45 16.45
CA THR A 327 32.36 -29.85 16.60
C THR A 327 32.79 -30.75 15.45
N GLY A 328 33.21 -30.19 14.31
CA GLY A 328 33.46 -30.93 13.06
C GLY A 328 32.21 -31.57 12.45
N SER A 329 31.01 -31.14 12.88
CA SER A 329 29.74 -31.78 12.55
C SER A 329 28.57 -30.82 12.75
N ASP A 330 27.58 -30.90 11.86
CA ASP A 330 26.34 -30.11 11.88
C ASP A 330 25.21 -30.79 12.70
N ALA A 331 25.49 -31.96 13.28
CA ALA A 331 24.54 -32.70 14.08
C ALA A 331 24.14 -31.92 15.35
N LYS A 332 22.87 -31.56 15.46
CA LYS A 332 22.30 -30.76 16.56
C LYS A 332 22.62 -31.28 17.96
N ASN A 333 22.74 -32.60 18.13
CA ASN A 333 23.05 -33.21 19.43
C ASN A 333 24.53 -33.05 19.82
N GLU A 334 25.44 -33.08 18.85
CA GLU A 334 26.87 -32.91 19.07
C GLU A 334 27.21 -31.45 19.40
N ILE A 335 26.58 -30.51 18.67
CA ILE A 335 26.66 -29.08 18.97
C ILE A 335 26.16 -28.80 20.39
N LYS A 336 25.01 -29.39 20.79
CA LYS A 336 24.48 -29.23 22.16
C LYS A 336 25.43 -29.77 23.22
N ALA A 337 26.05 -30.93 22.99
CA ALA A 337 26.98 -31.54 23.93
C ALA A 337 28.22 -30.66 24.11
N LYS A 338 28.79 -30.14 23.01
CA LYS A 338 29.96 -29.26 23.07
C LYS A 338 29.67 -27.92 23.71
N LEU A 339 28.49 -27.35 23.45
CA LEU A 339 28.07 -26.09 24.08
C LEU A 339 27.96 -26.24 25.60
N LYS A 340 27.42 -27.37 26.05
CA LYS A 340 27.31 -27.70 27.48
C LYS A 340 28.69 -27.82 28.12
N GLU A 341 29.63 -28.51 27.48
CA GLU A 341 31.01 -28.66 27.95
C GLU A 341 31.71 -27.29 28.10
N LEU A 342 31.55 -26.40 27.11
CA LEU A 342 32.14 -25.04 27.15
C LEU A 342 31.54 -24.19 28.27
N ILE A 343 30.22 -24.27 28.48
CA ILE A 343 29.54 -23.57 29.57
C ILE A 343 30.00 -24.11 30.93
N ASP A 344 30.07 -25.43 31.09
CA ASP A 344 30.49 -26.06 32.33
C ASP A 344 31.95 -25.70 32.67
N LYS A 345 32.82 -25.60 31.66
CA LYS A 345 34.22 -25.17 31.82
C LYS A 345 34.33 -23.70 32.24
N GLU A 346 33.63 -22.79 31.55
CA GLU A 346 33.61 -21.36 31.91
C GLU A 346 33.02 -21.13 33.31
N LEU A 347 31.99 -21.89 33.70
CA LEU A 347 31.43 -21.84 35.05
C LEU A 347 32.39 -22.37 36.12
N ALA A 348 33.27 -23.32 35.78
CA ALA A 348 34.32 -23.78 36.66
C ALA A 348 35.43 -22.71 36.80
N ASP A 349 35.88 -22.15 35.68
CA ASP A 349 36.91 -21.12 35.63
C ASP A 349 36.48 -19.85 36.40
N GLN A 350 35.19 -19.46 36.35
CA GLN A 350 34.64 -18.35 37.14
C GLN A 350 34.51 -18.64 38.64
N LYS A 351 34.37 -19.91 39.04
CA LYS A 351 34.40 -20.30 40.46
C LYS A 351 35.82 -20.27 41.00
N ASP A 352 36.80 -20.68 40.21
CA ASP A 352 38.20 -20.68 40.60
C ASP A 352 38.78 -19.25 40.62
N ALA A 353 38.39 -18.40 39.68
CA ALA A 353 38.74 -16.98 39.68
C ALA A 353 38.18 -16.22 40.90
N LYS A 354 37.03 -16.62 41.44
CA LYS A 354 36.46 -16.05 42.68
C LYS A 354 37.12 -16.56 43.97
N LYS A 355 37.79 -17.72 43.93
CA LYS A 355 38.50 -18.30 45.08
C LYS A 355 39.94 -17.78 45.23
N GLY A 356 40.53 -17.23 44.16
CA GLY A 356 41.90 -16.70 44.16
C GLY A 356 42.07 -15.24 44.61
N SER A 357 40.99 -14.53 44.92
CA SER A 357 41.01 -13.14 45.40
C SER A 357 40.52 -13.04 46.85
N GLY A 358 41.22 -13.73 47.75
CA GLY A 358 41.08 -13.58 49.20
C GLY A 358 42.21 -12.73 49.79
N ASP A 359 41.84 -11.89 50.74
CA ASP A 359 42.67 -11.28 51.80
C ASP A 359 43.57 -10.09 51.45
N GLN A 360 43.00 -8.89 51.62
CA GLN A 360 43.72 -7.76 52.24
C GLN A 360 42.74 -6.90 53.06
N GLU A 361 42.94 -6.91 54.38
CA GLU A 361 42.31 -6.02 55.34
C GLU A 361 42.74 -4.56 55.10
N THR A 362 41.79 -3.64 54.99
CA THR A 362 41.94 -2.26 55.48
C THR A 362 40.59 -1.70 55.90
N ASN A 363 40.52 -1.22 57.14
CA ASN A 363 39.41 -0.47 57.74
C ASN A 363 39.11 0.83 57.00
N GLY A 364 37.84 1.26 56.96
CA GLY A 364 37.46 2.66 56.75
C GLY A 364 36.18 2.89 55.94
N GLU A 365 35.09 3.20 56.65
CA GLU A 365 33.93 4.05 56.31
C GLU A 365 33.19 3.94 54.94
N THR A 366 31.98 3.40 55.05
CA THR A 366 30.70 3.81 54.43
C THR A 366 30.67 4.59 53.11
N GLN A 367 30.18 3.96 52.04
CA GLN A 367 29.19 4.55 51.11
C GLN A 367 28.49 3.44 50.29
N THR A 368 27.16 3.54 50.19
CA THR A 368 26.23 2.62 49.51
C THR A 368 26.32 2.71 47.97
N PRO A 369 25.96 1.64 47.23
CA PRO A 369 26.38 1.43 45.84
C PRO A 369 25.41 2.00 44.81
N ASP A 370 25.97 2.65 43.78
CA ASP A 370 25.25 3.05 42.57
C ASP A 370 25.26 1.88 41.56
N LYS A 371 24.15 1.14 41.48
CA LYS A 371 23.94 0.06 40.51
C LYS A 371 23.31 0.63 39.25
N ASN A 372 24.12 1.08 38.30
CA ASN A 372 23.82 1.03 36.86
C ASN A 372 25.04 1.48 36.04
N LYS A 373 25.90 0.53 35.66
CA LYS A 373 26.75 0.64 34.47
C LYS A 373 27.22 -0.74 34.01
N ASP A 374 26.74 -1.10 32.82
CA ASP A 374 27.37 -1.89 31.77
C ASP A 374 27.84 -3.34 32.06
N SER A 375 26.91 -4.29 32.00
CA SER A 375 27.19 -5.72 31.78
C SER A 375 27.21 -6.15 30.31
N LYS A 376 27.11 -5.20 29.36
CA LYS A 376 27.17 -5.48 27.92
C LYS A 376 28.58 -5.45 27.33
N GLN A 377 29.56 -4.96 28.09
CA GLN A 377 30.92 -4.76 27.57
C GLN A 377 31.80 -6.03 27.69
N SER A 378 31.49 -6.96 28.60
CA SER A 378 32.39 -8.10 28.90
C SER A 378 32.34 -9.27 27.90
N VAL A 379 31.24 -9.47 27.17
CA VAL A 379 31.13 -10.64 26.25
C VAL A 379 31.87 -10.40 24.92
N ASN A 380 31.95 -9.14 24.48
CA ASN A 380 32.67 -8.79 23.25
C ASN A 380 34.20 -8.76 23.43
N GLU A 381 34.71 -8.65 24.66
CA GLU A 381 36.15 -8.67 24.94
C GLU A 381 36.76 -10.08 24.90
N LEU A 382 35.94 -11.14 25.01
CA LEU A 382 36.41 -12.53 24.97
C LEU A 382 37.00 -12.92 23.61
N PHE A 383 36.56 -12.28 22.52
CA PHE A 383 36.97 -12.56 21.14
C PHE A 383 38.09 -11.65 20.63
N ASN A 384 38.50 -10.63 21.39
CA ASN A 384 39.46 -9.60 20.95
C ASN A 384 40.87 -9.77 21.53
N LYS A 385 41.19 -10.87 22.23
CA LYS A 385 42.56 -11.13 22.70
C LYS A 385 43.46 -11.62 21.57
N PRO A 386 44.56 -10.90 21.23
CA PRO A 386 45.49 -11.30 20.18
C PRO A 386 46.50 -12.30 20.75
N SER A 387 46.07 -13.53 20.97
CA SER A 387 47.00 -14.64 21.11
C SER A 387 46.26 -15.91 20.75
N PHE A 388 46.23 -16.28 19.48
CA PHE A 388 46.18 -17.68 19.01
C PHE A 388 46.30 -17.63 17.48
N GLY A 389 47.43 -17.07 17.02
CA GLY A 389 47.79 -16.95 15.62
C GLY A 389 49.27 -17.26 15.43
N ARG A 390 49.53 -18.53 15.06
CA ARG A 390 50.74 -19.11 14.42
C ARG A 390 52.03 -19.29 15.23
N HIS A 391 52.41 -20.56 15.38
CA HIS A 391 53.70 -21.22 15.09
C HIS A 391 53.58 -22.63 15.72
N LEU A 392 53.78 -23.79 15.09
CA LEU A 392 54.75 -24.21 14.09
C LEU A 392 54.27 -25.51 13.42
N LEU A 393 54.52 -25.62 12.11
CA LEU A 393 54.85 -26.88 11.45
C LEU A 393 56.11 -27.48 12.10
N LYS A 394 56.05 -28.76 12.51
CA LYS A 394 57.15 -29.73 12.37
C LYS A 394 56.56 -31.15 12.26
N TYR A 395 56.84 -31.76 11.10
CA TYR A 395 57.04 -33.17 10.72
C TYR A 395 56.60 -34.31 11.66
N ASP A 396 55.88 -35.28 11.09
CA ASP A 396 56.52 -36.40 10.36
C ASP A 396 55.87 -36.61 8.98
#